data_AF-A0A377I3K6-F1
#
_entry.id   AF-A0A377I3K6-F1
#
_cell.length_a   1.000
_cell.length_b   1.000
_cell.length_c   1.000
_cell.angle_alpha   90.00
_cell.angle_beta   90.00
_cell.angle_gamma   90.00
#
_symmetry.space_group_name_H-M   'P 1'
#
loop_
_entity.id
_entity.type
_entity.pdbx_description
1 polymer ?
#
loop_
_entity_poly.entity_id
_entity_poly.type
_entity_poly.pdbx_seq_one_letter_code
_entity_poly.pdbx_strand_id
1 'polypeptide(L)' 'MERFPKSDKLAQVRYDIRGPIHKEALRLEEEGNKILKLNIGNPAPFGFEALMRFW' A
#
# COMPACT_ATOMS: atom_id res chain seq x y z
N MET A 1 -1.85 -6.68 -30.41
CA MET A 1 -1.43 -6.33 -29.04
C MET A 1 -0.98 -7.62 -28.38
N GLU A 2 0.32 -7.80 -28.18
CA GLU A 2 0.85 -9.02 -27.57
C GLU A 2 0.54 -9.05 -26.08
N ARG A 3 0.18 -10.22 -25.55
CA ARG A 3 -0.21 -10.40 -24.15
C ARG A 3 0.97 -11.02 -23.40
N PHE A 4 1.50 -10.31 -22.41
CA PHE A 4 2.59 -10.79 -21.57
C PHE A 4 2.02 -11.36 -20.25
N PRO A 5 1.93 -12.69 -20.09
CA PRO A 5 1.42 -13.28 -18.86
C PRO A 5 2.40 -13.10 -17.70
N LYS A 6 1.88 -13.11 -16.47
CA LYS A 6 2.69 -13.09 -15.25
C LYS A 6 3.57 -14.35 -15.20
N SER A 7 4.85 -14.19 -14.84
CA SER A 7 5.78 -15.31 -14.68
C SER A 7 5.35 -16.26 -13.55
N ASP A 8 5.53 -17.57 -13.77
CA ASP A 8 5.25 -18.63 -12.78
C ASP A 8 6.03 -18.47 -11.47
N LYS A 9 7.21 -17.82 -11.52
CA LYS A 9 8.02 -17.52 -10.32
C LYS A 9 7.26 -16.67 -9.30
N LEU A 10 6.27 -15.90 -9.75
CA LEU A 10 5.45 -15.02 -8.92
C LEU A 10 4.13 -15.68 -8.48
N ALA A 11 3.88 -16.95 -8.81
CA ALA A 11 2.63 -17.64 -8.50
C ALA A 11 2.40 -17.81 -7.00
N GLN A 12 3.48 -17.99 -6.21
CA GLN A 12 3.40 -18.17 -4.75
C GLN A 12 3.78 -16.92 -3.94
N VAL A 13 4.12 -15.81 -4.61
CA VAL A 13 4.42 -14.55 -3.93
C VAL A 13 3.11 -13.93 -3.43
N ARG A 14 2.94 -13.87 -2.11
CA ARG A 14 1.81 -13.22 -1.44
C ARG A 14 2.30 -12.00 -0.68
N TYR A 15 1.93 -10.81 -1.15
CA TYR A 15 2.19 -9.56 -0.45
C TYR A 15 0.86 -8.85 -0.21
N ASP A 16 0.21 -9.20 0.89
CA ASP A 16 -1.18 -8.83 1.16
C ASP A 16 -1.35 -7.43 1.76
N ILE A 17 -0.24 -6.72 2.05
CA ILE A 17 -0.27 -5.35 2.60
C ILE A 17 -1.08 -4.40 1.69
N ARG A 18 -1.12 -4.66 0.38
CA ARG A 18 -1.96 -3.94 -0.60
C ARG A 18 -2.98 -4.86 -1.29
N GLY A 19 -3.42 -5.90 -0.58
CA GLY A 19 -4.37 -6.89 -1.07
C GLY A 19 -5.84 -6.39 -1.08
N PRO A 20 -6.82 -7.31 -1.09
CA PRO A 20 -8.24 -6.98 -1.17
C PRO A 20 -8.72 -6.00 -0.09
N ILE A 21 -8.21 -6.12 1.14
CA ILE A 21 -8.56 -5.22 2.25
C ILE A 21 -8.12 -3.78 1.98
N HIS A 22 -6.96 -3.58 1.35
CA HIS A 22 -6.51 -2.24 0.98
C HIS A 22 -7.42 -1.62 -0.09
N LYS A 23 -7.93 -2.42 -1.03
CA LYS A 23 -8.89 -1.95 -2.04
C LYS A 23 -10.19 -1.48 -1.40
N GLU A 24 -10.68 -2.23 -0.41
CA GLU A 24 -11.90 -1.87 0.30
C GLU A 24 -11.72 -0.62 1.16
N ALA A 25 -10.57 -0.50 1.84
CA ALA A 25 -10.21 0.73 2.54
C ALA A 25 -10.19 1.94 1.61
N LEU A 26 -9.65 1.79 0.38
CA LEU A 26 -9.64 2.86 -0.62
C LEU A 26 -11.06 3.25 -1.06
N ARG A 27 -11.94 2.28 -1.29
CA ARG A 27 -13.36 2.53 -1.62
C ARG A 27 -14.04 3.35 -0.52
N LEU A 28 -13.84 2.98 0.74
CA LEU A 28 -14.39 3.72 1.87
C LEU A 28 -13.82 5.14 1.99
N GLU A 29 -12.52 5.32 1.69
CA GLU A 29 -11.88 6.65 1.63
C GLU A 29 -12.48 7.52 0.51
N GLU A 30 -12.74 6.96 -0.67
CA GLU A 30 -13.39 7.64 -1.79
C GLU A 30 -14.84 8.06 -1.48
N GLU A 31 -15.53 7.30 -0.64
CA GLU A 31 -16.86 7.64 -0.10
C GLU A 31 -16.82 8.72 0.99
N GLY A 32 -15.62 9.20 1.35
CA GLY A 32 -15.43 10.26 2.34
C GLY A 32 -15.20 9.76 3.77
N ASN A 33 -15.05 8.45 3.99
CA ASN A 33 -14.77 7.91 5.31
C ASN A 33 -13.29 8.12 5.67
N LYS A 34 -13.03 8.57 6.89
CA LYS A 34 -11.67 8.63 7.43
C LYS A 34 -11.24 7.23 7.89
N ILE A 35 -10.30 6.61 7.18
CA ILE A 35 -9.72 5.33 7.55
C ILE A 35 -8.36 5.53 8.24
N LEU A 36 -8.23 5.05 9.48
CA LEU A 36 -6.94 5.03 10.17
C LEU A 36 -6.13 3.79 9.76
N LYS A 37 -5.01 3.99 9.06
CA LYS A 37 -4.18 2.94 8.51
C LYS A 37 -3.17 2.43 9.54
N LEU A 38 -3.54 1.42 10.32
CA LEU A 38 -2.66 0.71 11.26
C LEU A 38 -1.94 -0.50 10.62
N ASN A 39 -2.21 -0.76 9.34
CA ASN A 39 -1.71 -1.90 8.58
C ASN A 39 -0.33 -1.66 7.94
N ILE A 40 0.21 -0.44 8.01
CA ILE A 40 1.49 -0.07 7.42
C ILE A 40 2.39 0.64 8.44
N GLY A 41 3.66 0.25 8.50
CA GLY A 41 4.69 0.97 9.23
C GLY A 41 5.21 2.18 8.45
N ASN A 42 4.32 3.05 7.96
CA ASN A 42 4.71 4.29 7.29
C ASN A 42 4.66 5.44 8.32
N PRO A 43 5.81 6.01 8.74
CA PRO A 43 5.83 7.05 9.77
C PRO A 43 5.30 8.41 9.29
N ALA A 44 5.39 8.73 8.00
CA ALA A 44 5.08 10.07 7.49
C ALA A 44 3.62 10.52 7.75
N PRO A 45 2.58 9.68 7.56
CA PRO A 45 1.20 10.02 7.93
C PRO A 45 0.98 10.29 9.42
N PHE A 46 1.92 9.91 10.29
CA PHE A 46 1.88 10.12 11.74
C PHE A 46 2.77 11.30 12.20
N GLY A 47 3.24 12.14 11.28
CA GLY A 47 4.00 13.35 11.60
C GLY A 47 5.49 13.10 11.88
N PHE A 48 6.02 11.93 11.54
CA PHE A 48 7.46 11.69 11.59
C PHE A 48 8.11 12.24 10.32
N GLU A 49 8.99 13.22 10.49
CA GLU A 49 9.78 13.80 9.41
C GLU A 49 11.18 13.21 9.37
N ALA A 50 11.70 12.98 8.16
CA ALA A 50 13.09 12.60 8.01
C ALA A 50 13.98 13.82 8.35
N LEU A 51 14.92 13.63 9.27
CA LEU A 51 15.92 14.66 9.56
C LEU A 51 16.75 14.89 8.30
N MET A 52 16.67 16.11 7.73
CA MET A 52 17.65 16.54 6.74
C MET A 52 18.97 16.82 7.45
N ARG A 53 19.81 15.78 7.59
CA ARG A 53 21.24 15.98 7.78
C ARG A 53 21.85 16.12 6.40
N PHE A 54 22.05 17.36 5.99
CA PHE A 54 23.17 17.67 5.11
C PHE A 54 24.42 17.47 5.95
N TRP A 55 25.29 16.57 5.52
CA TRP A 55 26.63 16.39 6.08
C TRP A 55 27.31 17.71 6.44
#